data_AF-A0A6G2Q9B7-F1
#
_entry.id   AF-A0A6G2Q9B7-F1
#
_cell.length_a   1.000
_cell.length_b   1.000
_cell.length_c   1.000
_cell.angle_alpha   90.00
_cell.angle_beta   90.00
_cell.angle_gamma   90.00
#
_symmetry.space_group_name_H-M   'P 1'
#
loop_
_entity.id
_entity.type
_entity.pdbx_description
1 polymer ?
#
loop_
_entity_poly.entity_id
_entity_poly.type
_entity_poly.pdbx_seq_one_letter_code
_entity_poly.pdbx_strand_id
1 'polypeptide(L)' 'FYVDFDSPVYLTILAKAARRLARKDPGARLKVSEMLPTPEQAWLTDDEGSRYTSELRFVAVDMTVADLREQ' A
#
# COMPACT_ATOMS: atom_id res chain seq x y z
N PHE A 1 8.55 -1.10 -2.22
CA PHE A 1 8.20 -0.63 -3.57
C PHE A 1 7.27 -1.66 -4.19
N TYR A 2 6.42 -1.24 -5.13
CA TYR A 2 5.54 -2.15 -5.87
C TYR A 2 6.37 -3.02 -6.82
N VAL A 3 5.94 -4.28 -7.01
CA VAL A 3 6.56 -5.19 -7.97
C VAL A 3 5.46 -5.77 -8.84
N ASP A 4 5.48 -5.39 -10.11
CA ASP A 4 4.74 -6.08 -11.16
C ASP A 4 5.58 -7.25 -11.67
N PHE A 5 5.04 -8.47 -11.57
CA PHE A 5 5.73 -9.69 -12.01
C PHE A 5 5.73 -9.85 -13.53
N ASP A 6 4.85 -9.14 -14.24
CA ASP A 6 4.83 -9.08 -15.71
C ASP A 6 5.84 -8.07 -16.26
N SER A 7 6.48 -7.29 -15.40
CA SER A 7 7.46 -6.29 -15.78
C SER A 7 8.90 -6.70 -15.45
N PRO A 8 9.74 -6.97 -16.47
CA PRO A 8 11.16 -7.31 -16.27
C PRO A 8 11.95 -6.23 -15.52
N VAL A 9 11.55 -4.96 -15.65
CA VAL A 9 12.18 -3.83 -14.96
C VAL A 9 11.97 -3.93 -13.45
N TYR A 10 10.72 -4.16 -13.01
CA TYR A 10 10.40 -4.32 -11.59
C TYR A 10 11.09 -5.55 -10.98
N LEU A 11 11.14 -6.67 -11.71
CA LEU A 11 11.87 -7.86 -11.27
C LEU A 11 13.38 -7.60 -11.12
N THR A 12 13.97 -6.83 -12.04
CA THR A 12 15.38 -6.43 -11.95
C THR A 12 15.64 -5.58 -10.71
N ILE A 13 14.75 -4.64 -10.39
CA ILE A 13 14.83 -3.80 -9.18
C ILE A 13 14.69 -4.67 -7.93
N LEU A 14 13.72 -5.61 -7.89
CA LEU A 14 13.55 -6.55 -6.79
C LEU A 14 14.82 -7.36 -6.53
N ALA A 15 15.40 -7.94 -7.57
CA ALA A 15 16.61 -8.73 -7.45
C ALA A 15 17.82 -7.89 -6.97
N LYS A 16 17.93 -6.64 -7.44
CA LYS A 16 18.97 -5.70 -6.96
C LYS A 16 18.78 -5.36 -5.47
N ALA A 17 17.56 -5.11 -5.02
CA ALA A 17 17.24 -4.83 -3.63
C ALA A 17 17.58 -6.02 -2.71
N ALA A 18 17.17 -7.23 -3.10
CA ALA A 18 17.48 -8.46 -2.36
C ALA A 18 19.01 -8.70 -2.27
N ARG A 19 19.74 -8.59 -3.38
CA ARG A 19 21.21 -8.74 -3.38
C ARG A 19 21.91 -7.69 -2.51
N ARG A 20 21.41 -6.44 -2.52
CA ARG A 20 21.96 -5.36 -1.67
C ARG A 20 21.74 -5.66 -0.19
N LEU A 21 20.56 -6.17 0.16
CA LEU A 21 20.22 -6.54 1.53
C LEU A 21 21.15 -7.64 2.03
N ALA A 22 21.29 -8.73 1.27
CA ALA A 22 22.16 -9.86 1.62
C ALA A 22 23.65 -9.48 1.75
N ARG A 23 24.16 -8.54 0.93
CA ARG A 23 25.53 -8.03 1.07
C ARG A 23 25.76 -7.23 2.36
N LYS A 24 24.72 -6.58 2.89
CA LYS A 24 24.82 -5.78 4.12
C LYS A 24 24.74 -6.69 5.35
N ASP A 25 23.85 -7.67 5.31
CA ASP A 25 23.64 -8.66 6.36
C ASP A 25 23.06 -9.95 5.74
N PRO A 26 23.80 -11.08 5.78
CA PRO A 26 23.30 -12.36 5.28
C PRO A 26 22.03 -12.87 5.99
N GLY A 27 21.77 -12.43 7.22
CA GLY A 27 20.58 -12.81 8.01
C GLY A 27 19.38 -11.88 7.80
N ALA A 28 19.52 -10.83 6.99
CA ALA A 28 18.46 -9.86 6.80
C ALA A 28 17.25 -10.44 6.06
N ARG A 29 16.06 -10.00 6.45
CA ARG A 29 14.79 -10.49 5.91
C ARG A 29 14.15 -9.47 4.98
N LEU A 30 13.69 -9.93 3.83
CA LEU A 30 12.82 -9.14 2.95
C LEU A 30 11.36 -9.44 3.31
N LYS A 31 10.61 -8.41 3.70
CA LYS A 31 9.16 -8.53 3.89
C LYS A 31 8.45 -8.25 2.56
N VAL A 32 7.62 -9.19 2.15
CA VAL A 32 6.75 -9.07 0.97
C VAL A 32 5.31 -9.12 1.47
N SER A 33 4.47 -8.27 0.89
CA SER A 33 3.03 -8.28 1.11
C SER A 33 2.35 -8.11 -0.24
N GLU A 34 1.14 -8.63 -0.34
CA GLU A 34 0.29 -8.38 -1.51
C GLU A 34 -0.10 -6.90 -1.57
N MET A 35 -0.26 -6.39 -2.78
CA MET A 35 -0.90 -5.09 -3.00
C MET A 35 -2.41 -5.32 -3.05
N LEU A 36 -3.13 -4.83 -2.04
CA LEU A 36 -4.58 -4.84 -2.00
C LEU A 36 -5.12 -3.42 -1.74
N PRO A 37 -6.11 -2.94 -2.51
CA PRO A 37 -6.62 -3.56 -3.75
C PRO A 37 -5.53 -3.67 -4.84
N THR A 38 -5.64 -4.63 -5.76
CA THR A 38 -4.78 -4.63 -6.96
C THR A 38 -5.05 -3.37 -7.80
N PRO A 39 -4.16 -2.95 -8.71
CA PRO A 39 -4.41 -1.78 -9.56
C PRO A 39 -5.74 -1.85 -10.31
N GLU A 40 -6.14 -3.04 -10.77
CA GLU A 40 -7.39 -3.31 -11.49
C GLU A 40 -8.62 -3.21 -10.57
N GLN A 41 -8.42 -3.41 -9.26
CA GLN A 41 -9.45 -3.33 -8.22
C GLN A 41 -9.51 -1.95 -7.54
N ALA A 42 -8.69 -0.98 -7.95
CA ALA A 42 -8.70 0.36 -7.37
C ALA A 42 -10.09 1.02 -7.53
N TRP A 43 -10.57 1.64 -6.44
CA TRP A 43 -11.96 2.06 -6.30
C TRP A 43 -12.24 3.51 -6.74
N LEU A 44 -11.22 4.38 -6.75
CA LEU A 44 -11.38 5.75 -7.18
C LEU A 44 -11.20 5.84 -8.70
N THR A 45 -12.22 6.37 -9.38
CA THR A 45 -12.19 6.65 -10.81
C THR A 45 -12.47 8.13 -11.08
N ASP A 46 -11.88 8.69 -12.13
CA ASP A 46 -12.27 10.00 -12.65
C ASP A 46 -13.50 9.90 -13.58
N ASP A 47 -13.84 11.01 -14.23
CA ASP A 47 -14.95 11.11 -15.20
C ASP A 47 -14.64 10.43 -16.54
N GLU A 48 -13.37 10.17 -16.85
CA GLU A 48 -12.93 9.39 -18.01
C GLU A 48 -12.85 7.87 -17.73
N GLY A 49 -13.03 7.46 -16.47
CA GLY A 49 -12.97 6.06 -16.03
C GLY A 49 -11.56 5.55 -15.71
N SER A 50 -10.55 6.42 -15.67
CA SER A 50 -9.20 6.10 -15.23
C SER A 50 -9.20 5.75 -13.74
N ARG A 51 -8.46 4.70 -13.36
CA ARG A 51 -8.38 4.23 -11.96
C ARG A 51 -7.17 4.81 -11.23
N TYR A 52 -7.37 5.16 -9.97
CA TYR A 52 -6.34 5.74 -9.11
C TYR A 52 -6.20 5.02 -7.79
N THR A 53 -4.96 4.78 -7.36
CA THR A 53 -4.67 4.39 -5.98
C THR A 53 -5.09 5.52 -5.05
N SER A 54 -5.85 5.21 -4.00
CA SER A 54 -6.42 6.21 -3.10
C SER A 54 -6.52 5.67 -1.68
N GLU A 55 -6.50 6.58 -0.72
CA GLU A 55 -6.65 6.28 0.70
C GLU A 55 -7.77 7.16 1.27
N LEU A 56 -8.78 6.54 1.88
CA LEU A 56 -9.84 7.24 2.60
C LEU A 56 -9.50 7.29 4.08
N ARG A 57 -9.37 8.50 4.64
CA ARG A 57 -9.18 8.73 6.07
C ARG A 57 -10.33 9.57 6.59
N PHE A 58 -10.97 9.12 7.66
CA PHE A 58 -12.02 9.89 8.34
C PHE A 58 -11.91 9.71 9.85
N VAL A 59 -12.49 10.65 10.59
CA VAL A 59 -12.61 10.58 12.04
C VAL A 59 -14.09 10.38 12.35
N ALA A 60 -14.41 9.30 13.06
CA ALA A 60 -15.74 9.09 13.62
C ALA A 60 -15.73 9.57 15.07
N VAL A 61 -16.67 10.43 15.42
CA VAL A 61 -16.89 10.89 16.79
C VAL A 61 -18.18 10.27 17.28
N ASP A 62 -18.14 9.64 18.45
CA ASP A 62 -19.34 9.20 19.13
C ASP A 62 -20.00 10.39 19.84
N MET A 63 -21.11 10.87 19.27
CA MET A 63 -21.86 12.00 19.83
C MET A 63 -22.61 11.63 21.13
N THR A 64 -22.86 10.34 21.38
CA THR A 64 -23.59 9.89 22.59
C THR A 64 -22.77 10.07 23.87
N VAL A 65 -21.43 10.07 23.76
CA VAL A 65 -20.51 10.28 24.89
C VAL A 65 -20.22 11.77 25.11
N ALA A 66 -20.36 12.60 24.08
CA ALA A 66 -20.17 14.05 24.19
C ALA A 66 -21.29 14.69 25.03
N ASP A 67 -22.55 14.31 24.79
CA ASP A 67 -23.72 14.83 25.51
C ASP A 67 -23.74 14.46 27.00
N LEU A 68 -23.03 13.40 27.41
CA LEU A 68 -22.88 12.99 28.81
C LEU A 68 -21.80 13.77 29.57
N ARG A 69 -20.91 14.48 28.87
CA ARG A 69 -19.85 15.30 29.48
C ARG A 69 -20.24 16.77 29.62
N GLU A 70 -21.26 17.21 28.90
CA GLU A 70 -21.82 18.57 28.99
C GLU A 70 -22.97 18.70 30.00
N GLN A 71 -23.38 17.58 30.63
CA GLN A 71 -24.30 17.52 31.78
C GLN A 71 -23.54 17.30 33.08
#